data_AF-A0A9W8IV00-F1
#
_entry.id   AF-A0A9W8IV00-F1
#
_cell.length_a   1.000
_cell.length_b   1.000
_cell.length_c   1.000
_cell.angle_alpha   90.00
_cell.angle_beta   90.00
_cell.angle_gamma   90.00
#
_symmetry.space_group_name_H-M   'P 1'
#
loop_
_entity.id
_entity.type
_entity.pdbx_description
1 polymer ?
#
loop_
_entity_poly.entity_id
_entity_poly.type
_entity_poly.pdbx_seq_one_letter_code
_entity_poly.pdbx_strand_id
1 'polypeptide(L)'
;MSSLEKGEEIPQSKDTLTNGSLSMAERKYHSVVTKPLAKRKGSAVAKDAASSETVDSSSKDSGVTESLDKESVDKKSYLRIRTKYTSGMELLIRDKETALDHVFEINVKTEPMNMKDLIKYVGETLVLDGKQSAFSREESICPGIMVIINECDWEVMDDLEYVLQDGDVVEFISTLHGG
;
A
#
# COMPACT_ATOMS: atom_id res chain seq x y z
N MET A 1 22.26 30.88 -40.22
CA MET A 1 20.93 30.76 -39.61
C MET A 1 20.34 29.42 -40.03
N SER A 2 20.49 28.44 -39.15
CA SER A 2 19.99 27.04 -39.16
C SER A 2 20.63 26.41 -37.92
N SER A 3 20.11 25.49 -37.13
CA SER A 3 18.82 24.83 -36.98
C SER A 3 18.99 23.87 -35.78
N LEU A 4 17.87 23.57 -35.10
CA LEU A 4 17.60 22.42 -34.24
C LEU A 4 18.06 22.41 -32.77
N GLU A 5 17.05 22.10 -31.95
CA GLU A 5 16.96 21.86 -30.51
C GLU A 5 17.72 20.61 -30.03
N LYS A 6 18.09 20.61 -28.75
CA LYS A 6 18.16 19.51 -27.77
C LYS A 6 18.27 20.21 -26.39
N GLY A 7 17.50 19.95 -25.34
CA GLY A 7 16.91 18.70 -24.88
C GLY A 7 17.77 18.14 -23.75
N GLU A 8 17.65 18.67 -22.52
CA GLU A 8 18.42 18.23 -21.34
C GLU A 8 17.71 18.74 -20.07
N GLU A 9 17.46 18.00 -19.00
CA GLU A 9 17.38 16.57 -18.69
C GLU A 9 16.59 16.53 -17.37
N ILE A 10 15.59 15.67 -17.25
CA ILE A 10 14.90 15.46 -15.97
C ILE A 10 15.90 14.74 -15.05
N PRO A 11 16.18 15.22 -13.83
CA PRO A 11 17.17 14.58 -12.97
C PRO A 11 16.67 13.19 -12.56
N GLN A 12 17.35 12.16 -13.09
CA GLN A 12 17.22 10.79 -12.62
C GLN A 12 17.68 10.73 -11.16
N SER A 13 16.73 10.52 -10.25
CA SER A 13 17.02 10.25 -8.84
C SER A 13 17.72 8.90 -8.75
N LYS A 14 18.99 8.93 -8.33
CA LYS A 14 19.86 7.78 -8.18
C LYS A 14 19.31 6.82 -7.11
N ASP A 15 18.92 5.63 -7.55
CA ASP A 15 18.77 4.47 -6.68
C ASP A 15 20.10 4.22 -5.96
N THR A 16 20.12 4.48 -4.67
CA THR A 16 21.22 4.04 -3.80
C THR A 16 20.76 2.78 -3.10
N LEU A 17 20.73 1.67 -3.84
CA LEU A 17 20.72 0.34 -3.24
C LEU A 17 22.18 -0.06 -3.04
N THR A 18 22.60 -0.05 -1.78
CA THR A 18 23.86 -0.67 -1.34
C THR A 18 23.88 -2.13 -1.78
N ASN A 19 25.02 -2.65 -2.25
CA ASN A 19 25.26 -4.03 -2.68
C ASN A 19 25.08 -5.08 -1.55
N GLY A 20 23.88 -5.19 -1.00
CA GLY A 20 23.42 -6.33 -0.20
C GLY A 20 22.63 -7.28 -1.10
N SER A 21 22.83 -8.59 -0.95
CA SER A 21 21.98 -9.57 -1.63
C SER A 21 20.52 -9.33 -1.22
N LEU A 22 19.66 -8.97 -2.16
CA LEU A 22 18.21 -8.84 -1.94
C LEU A 22 17.66 -10.11 -1.28
N SER A 23 16.71 -9.94 -0.36
CA SER A 23 15.96 -11.03 0.26
C SER A 23 15.13 -11.81 -0.78
N MET A 24 14.64 -13.00 -0.41
CA MET A 24 13.78 -13.77 -1.31
C MET A 24 12.47 -13.03 -1.60
N ALA A 25 11.91 -12.33 -0.61
CA ALA A 25 10.70 -11.53 -0.79
C ALA A 25 10.94 -10.34 -1.74
N GLU A 26 12.05 -9.61 -1.63
CA GLU A 26 12.39 -8.50 -2.55
C GLU A 26 12.66 -8.96 -3.99
N ARG A 27 13.18 -10.18 -4.16
CA ARG A 27 13.37 -10.77 -5.50
C ARG A 27 12.02 -11.19 -6.11
N LYS A 28 11.11 -11.71 -5.29
CA LYS A 28 9.75 -12.10 -5.72
C LYS A 28 8.90 -10.87 -6.02
N TYR A 29 9.02 -9.83 -5.20
CA TYR A 29 8.25 -8.61 -5.25
C TYR A 29 9.17 -7.41 -5.44
N HIS A 30 9.27 -6.92 -6.68
CA HIS A 30 9.96 -5.65 -6.93
C HIS A 30 9.08 -4.52 -6.40
N SER A 31 9.52 -3.89 -5.31
CA SER A 31 8.81 -2.77 -4.69
C SER A 31 9.55 -1.47 -4.94
N VAL A 32 8.84 -0.43 -5.37
CA VAL A 32 9.33 0.95 -5.24
C VAL A 32 8.81 1.47 -3.91
N VAL A 33 9.71 1.65 -2.93
CA VAL A 33 9.35 2.27 -1.66
C VAL A 33 9.03 3.73 -1.92
N THR A 34 7.80 4.15 -1.66
CA THR A 34 7.41 5.56 -1.75
C THR A 34 7.40 6.17 -0.35
N LYS A 35 8.05 7.33 -0.23
CA LYS A 35 8.31 8.09 1.01
C LYS A 35 7.08 8.22 1.92
N PRO A 36 7.28 8.41 3.23
CA PRO A 36 6.18 8.54 4.18
C PRO A 36 5.24 9.69 3.79
N LEU A 37 3.92 9.45 3.93
CA LEU A 37 2.91 10.46 3.67
C LEU A 37 3.06 11.57 4.71
N ALA A 38 3.55 12.73 4.30
CA ALA A 38 3.75 13.88 5.18
C ALA A 38 2.50 14.12 6.04
N LYS A 39 2.67 14.14 7.38
CA LYS A 39 1.60 14.44 8.33
C LYS A 39 0.97 15.79 7.95
N ARG A 40 -0.24 15.76 7.38
CA ARG A 40 -1.02 16.98 7.17
C ARG A 40 -1.28 17.57 8.55
N LYS A 41 -0.66 18.72 8.86
CA LYS A 41 -1.07 19.56 9.99
C LYS A 41 -2.56 19.87 9.80
N GLY A 42 -3.33 19.72 10.87
CA GLY A 42 -4.79 19.76 10.86
C GLY A 42 -5.35 20.93 10.06
N SER A 43 -6.21 20.62 9.10
CA SER A 43 -7.09 21.62 8.49
C SER A 43 -8.30 21.77 9.39
N ALA A 44 -8.56 23.01 9.78
CA ALA A 44 -9.72 23.43 10.54
C ALA A 44 -11.03 22.92 9.91
N VAL A 45 -11.94 22.52 10.78
CA VAL A 45 -13.34 22.21 10.48
C VAL A 45 -14.01 23.48 9.98
N ALA A 46 -14.33 23.54 8.69
CA ALA A 46 -15.35 24.44 8.17
C ALA A 46 -16.70 23.69 8.28
N LYS A 47 -17.61 24.28 9.05
CA LYS A 47 -19.02 23.90 9.10
C LYS A 47 -19.71 24.55 7.91
N ASP A 48 -20.32 23.76 7.04
CA ASP A 48 -21.32 24.26 6.10
C ASP A 48 -22.68 23.63 6.38
N ALA A 49 -23.67 24.50 6.42
CA ALA A 49 -25.05 24.26 6.75
C ALA A 49 -25.85 23.78 5.52
N ALA A 50 -26.87 22.98 5.80
CA ALA A 50 -27.84 22.48 4.83
C ALA A 50 -28.78 23.58 4.31
N SER A 51 -29.26 23.41 3.07
CA SER A 51 -30.64 23.74 2.65
C SER A 51 -31.00 23.02 1.34
N SER A 52 -32.27 22.64 1.25
CA SER A 52 -32.92 21.74 0.31
C SER A 52 -33.73 22.46 -0.79
N GLU A 53 -34.34 21.65 -1.68
CA GLU A 53 -35.46 21.91 -2.62
C GLU A 53 -35.08 22.39 -4.05
N THR A 54 -35.66 21.94 -5.19
CA THR A 54 -36.79 21.04 -5.55
C THR A 54 -36.83 20.86 -7.10
N VAL A 55 -37.45 19.75 -7.58
CA VAL A 55 -38.24 19.51 -8.84
C VAL A 55 -37.63 19.81 -10.23
N ASP A 56 -37.99 19.21 -11.37
CA ASP A 56 -38.69 18.01 -11.87
C ASP A 56 -38.53 18.08 -13.42
N SER A 57 -38.58 16.93 -14.11
CA SER A 57 -39.27 16.71 -15.41
C SER A 57 -38.48 16.04 -16.56
N SER A 58 -39.19 15.05 -17.11
CA SER A 58 -38.92 13.98 -18.07
C SER A 58 -38.74 14.36 -19.55
N SER A 59 -38.05 13.52 -20.34
CA SER A 59 -38.64 12.66 -21.42
C SER A 59 -37.65 12.20 -22.51
N LYS A 60 -37.75 10.89 -22.87
CA LYS A 60 -37.60 10.20 -24.20
C LYS A 60 -36.32 10.45 -25.04
N ASP A 61 -35.72 9.53 -25.79
CA ASP A 61 -36.22 8.45 -26.65
C ASP A 61 -35.04 7.51 -27.06
N SER A 62 -35.44 6.34 -27.53
CA SER A 62 -34.74 5.18 -28.10
C SER A 62 -33.70 5.40 -29.22
N GLY A 63 -32.81 4.42 -29.39
CA GLY A 63 -31.99 4.28 -30.60
C GLY A 63 -30.74 3.42 -30.43
N VAL A 64 -30.84 2.16 -30.85
CA VAL A 64 -29.76 1.16 -31.00
C VAL A 64 -28.57 1.68 -31.82
N THR A 65 -27.33 1.44 -31.36
CA THR A 65 -26.24 0.87 -32.19
C THR A 65 -25.16 0.22 -31.34
N GLU A 66 -24.88 -1.01 -31.69
CA GLU A 66 -23.72 -1.84 -31.39
C GLU A 66 -22.42 -1.15 -31.84
N SER A 67 -21.43 -1.02 -30.96
CA SER A 67 -20.04 -0.77 -31.36
C SER A 67 -19.06 -1.28 -30.32
N LEU A 68 -18.19 -2.16 -30.81
CA LEU A 68 -17.07 -2.81 -30.17
C LEU A 68 -15.98 -1.78 -29.84
N ASP A 69 -15.88 -1.37 -28.58
CA ASP A 69 -14.67 -0.73 -28.08
C ASP A 69 -13.93 -1.73 -27.18
N LYS A 70 -13.02 -2.49 -27.82
CA LYS A 70 -11.90 -3.15 -27.16
C LYS A 70 -10.97 -2.06 -26.63
N GLU A 71 -11.30 -1.50 -25.47
CA GLU A 71 -10.32 -0.72 -24.72
C GLU A 71 -9.37 -1.70 -24.05
N SER A 72 -8.12 -1.70 -24.51
CA SER A 72 -7.02 -2.43 -23.90
C SER A 72 -6.81 -1.93 -22.48
N VAL A 73 -7.48 -2.55 -21.52
CA VAL A 73 -7.26 -2.31 -20.10
C VAL A 73 -5.83 -2.73 -19.79
N ASP A 74 -4.94 -1.74 -19.64
CA ASP A 74 -3.67 -1.91 -18.94
C ASP A 74 -3.99 -2.51 -17.57
N LYS A 75 -3.88 -3.83 -17.45
CA LYS A 75 -4.04 -4.52 -16.17
C LYS A 75 -2.98 -3.94 -15.23
N LYS A 76 -3.45 -3.22 -14.21
CA LYS A 76 -2.60 -2.56 -13.22
C LYS A 76 -1.57 -3.57 -12.72
N SER A 77 -0.31 -3.34 -13.07
CA SER A 77 0.79 -4.27 -12.80
C SER A 77 1.33 -4.14 -11.37
N TYR A 78 0.79 -3.19 -10.62
CA TYR A 78 1.26 -2.81 -9.29
C TYR A 78 0.06 -2.68 -8.35
N LEU A 79 0.22 -3.21 -7.14
CA LEU A 79 -0.67 -2.93 -6.02
C LEU A 79 -0.05 -1.84 -5.16
N ARG A 80 -0.82 -0.81 -4.85
CA ARG A 80 -0.45 0.14 -3.82
C ARG A 80 -0.98 -0.32 -2.48
N ILE A 81 -0.11 -0.71 -1.57
CA ILE A 81 -0.48 -1.19 -0.22
C ILE A 81 0.05 -0.20 0.82
N ARG A 82 -0.77 0.15 1.81
CA ARG A 82 -0.35 0.97 2.94
C ARG A 82 -0.31 0.11 4.20
N THR A 83 0.84 0.03 4.86
CA THR A 83 0.92 -0.59 6.19
C THR A 83 1.07 0.45 7.29
N LYS A 84 0.41 0.21 8.42
CA LYS A 84 0.53 1.02 9.63
C LYS A 84 1.02 0.16 10.78
N TYR A 85 1.83 0.76 11.65
CA TYR A 85 2.38 0.10 12.82
C TYR A 85 2.08 0.93 14.05
N THR A 86 1.36 0.34 15.01
CA THR A 86 0.92 1.05 16.22
C THR A 86 1.16 0.21 17.47
N SER A 87 0.97 0.83 18.64
CA SER A 87 1.13 0.19 19.95
C SER A 87 2.52 -0.40 20.21
N GLY A 88 3.58 0.26 19.71
CA GLY A 88 4.98 -0.15 19.90
C GLY A 88 5.54 -0.97 18.74
N MET A 89 4.72 -1.35 17.76
CA MET A 89 5.18 -2.01 16.53
C MET A 89 6.10 -1.12 15.70
N GLU A 90 5.90 0.21 15.76
CA GLU A 90 6.75 1.19 15.09
C GLU A 90 8.23 1.11 15.52
N LEU A 91 8.50 0.58 16.73
CA LEU A 91 9.86 0.39 17.25
C LEU A 91 10.60 -0.78 16.60
N LEU A 92 9.88 -1.63 15.86
CA LEU A 92 10.47 -2.73 15.09
C LEU A 92 10.92 -2.30 13.70
N ILE A 93 10.47 -1.14 13.20
CA ILE A 93 10.74 -0.70 11.84
C ILE A 93 12.13 -0.03 11.75
N ARG A 94 12.93 -0.44 10.75
CA ARG A 94 14.30 0.06 10.51
C ARG A 94 14.32 1.54 10.21
N ASP A 95 13.43 1.99 9.35
CA ASP A 95 13.32 3.38 8.93
C ASP A 95 12.37 4.14 9.86
N LYS A 96 12.92 5.13 10.56
CA LYS A 96 12.20 5.94 11.53
C LYS A 96 11.23 6.94 10.89
N GLU A 97 11.44 7.32 9.63
CA GLU A 97 10.53 8.23 8.94
C GLU A 97 9.22 7.54 8.55
N THR A 98 9.29 6.24 8.23
CA THR A 98 8.15 5.39 7.84
C THR A 98 7.65 4.48 8.97
N ALA A 99 8.21 4.58 10.17
CA ALA A 99 7.91 3.69 11.29
C ALA A 99 6.44 3.62 11.69
N LEU A 100 5.63 4.64 11.42
CA LEU A 100 4.18 4.66 11.70
C LEU A 100 3.33 4.26 10.49
N ASP A 101 3.83 4.50 9.28
CA ASP A 101 3.04 4.49 8.06
C ASP A 101 3.96 4.31 6.85
N HIS A 102 3.78 3.21 6.13
CA HIS A 102 4.59 2.83 5.01
C HIS A 102 3.71 2.55 3.79
N VAL A 103 4.09 3.06 2.62
CA VAL A 103 3.37 2.85 1.36
C VAL A 103 4.27 2.10 0.38
N PHE A 104 3.80 0.94 -0.06
CA PHE A 104 4.44 0.12 -1.07
C PHE A 104 3.73 0.29 -2.39
N GLU A 105 4.51 0.29 -3.47
CA GLU A 105 4.03 -0.08 -4.80
C GLU A 105 4.68 -1.42 -5.16
N ILE A 106 3.88 -2.49 -5.13
CA ILE A 106 4.35 -3.86 -5.28
C ILE A 106 3.99 -4.36 -6.67
N ASN A 107 5.00 -4.75 -7.44
CA ASN A 107 4.78 -5.38 -8.73
C ASN A 107 4.19 -6.80 -8.55
N VAL A 108 2.95 -7.00 -8.99
CA VAL A 108 2.22 -8.29 -8.92
C VAL A 108 2.03 -8.92 -10.31
N LYS A 109 2.90 -8.60 -11.28
CA LYS A 109 2.77 -9.10 -12.66
C LYS A 109 2.74 -10.63 -12.78
N THR A 110 3.38 -11.34 -11.86
CA THR A 110 3.58 -12.79 -11.96
C THR A 110 2.57 -13.57 -11.13
N GLU A 111 2.27 -13.12 -9.91
CA GLU A 111 1.39 -13.82 -8.97
C GLU A 111 0.68 -12.82 -8.06
N PRO A 112 -0.58 -13.11 -7.66
CA PRO A 112 -1.24 -12.33 -6.62
C PRO A 112 -0.47 -12.43 -5.30
N MET A 113 -0.45 -11.33 -4.55
CA MET A 113 0.16 -11.28 -3.23
C MET A 113 -0.92 -11.50 -2.17
N ASN A 114 -0.71 -12.43 -1.24
CA ASN A 114 -1.59 -12.61 -0.08
C ASN A 114 -0.96 -12.05 1.20
N MET A 115 -1.70 -12.09 2.30
CA MET A 115 -1.23 -11.62 3.61
C MET A 115 0.01 -12.36 4.11
N LYS A 116 0.13 -13.66 3.85
CA LYS A 116 1.34 -14.43 4.17
C LYS A 116 2.58 -13.85 3.50
N ASP A 117 2.48 -13.55 2.21
CA ASP A 117 3.56 -12.94 1.44
C ASP A 117 3.88 -11.52 1.95
N LEU A 118 2.88 -10.73 2.35
CA LEU A 118 3.09 -9.38 2.90
C LEU A 118 3.78 -9.43 4.26
N ILE A 119 3.37 -10.33 5.16
CA ILE A 119 4.00 -10.53 6.47
C ILE A 119 5.48 -10.89 6.28
N LYS A 120 5.76 -11.83 5.36
CA LYS A 120 7.14 -12.20 5.03
C LYS A 120 7.93 -11.02 4.48
N TYR A 121 7.36 -10.29 3.52
CA TYR A 121 8.00 -9.13 2.93
C TYR A 121 8.32 -8.05 3.98
N VAL A 122 7.36 -7.67 4.83
CA VAL A 122 7.57 -6.68 5.90
C VAL A 122 8.63 -7.16 6.89
N GLY A 123 8.57 -8.42 7.30
CA GLY A 123 9.54 -9.02 8.23
C GLY A 123 10.97 -9.07 7.69
N GLU A 124 11.15 -9.33 6.39
CA GLU A 124 12.46 -9.41 5.75
C GLU A 124 13.05 -8.02 5.42
N THR A 125 12.19 -7.05 5.06
CA THR A 125 12.64 -5.76 4.49
C THR A 125 12.57 -4.59 5.47
N LEU A 126 11.52 -4.50 6.27
CA LEU A 126 11.24 -3.32 7.10
C LEU A 126 11.59 -3.54 8.56
N VAL A 127 11.47 -4.76 9.08
CA VAL A 127 11.73 -5.05 10.50
C VAL A 127 13.23 -5.13 10.76
N LEU A 128 13.69 -4.47 11.83
CA LEU A 128 15.09 -4.43 12.29
C LEU A 128 15.75 -5.82 12.30
N ASP A 129 17.01 -5.88 11.87
CA ASP A 129 17.81 -7.11 11.92
C ASP A 129 17.87 -7.64 13.36
N GLY A 130 17.60 -8.95 13.51
CA GLY A 130 17.55 -9.62 14.81
C GLY A 130 16.23 -9.47 15.56
N LYS A 131 15.27 -8.68 15.07
CA LYS A 131 13.93 -8.51 15.67
C LYS A 131 12.80 -9.16 14.87
N GLN A 132 13.09 -9.88 13.79
CA GLN A 132 12.07 -10.49 12.93
C GLN A 132 11.13 -11.42 13.70
N SER A 133 11.65 -12.16 14.70
CA SER A 133 10.86 -13.09 15.54
C SER A 133 9.86 -12.41 16.49
N ALA A 134 9.99 -11.09 16.69
CA ALA A 134 9.02 -10.27 17.40
C ALA A 134 7.87 -9.80 16.49
N PHE A 135 8.05 -9.89 15.17
CA PHE A 135 7.02 -9.56 14.18
C PHE A 135 6.35 -10.82 13.61
N SER A 136 7.13 -11.80 13.17
CA SER A 136 6.64 -13.01 12.50
C SER A 136 7.45 -14.26 12.90
N ARG A 137 6.80 -15.43 12.88
CA ARG A 137 7.40 -16.74 13.16
C ARG A 137 6.78 -17.80 12.26
N GLU A 138 7.60 -18.71 11.73
CA GLU A 138 7.14 -19.84 10.92
C GLU A 138 6.14 -19.44 9.83
N GLU A 139 6.38 -18.31 9.17
CA GLU A 139 5.53 -17.76 8.10
C GLU A 139 4.14 -17.24 8.53
N SER A 140 3.92 -17.04 9.83
CA SER A 140 2.75 -16.37 10.40
C SER A 140 3.15 -15.17 11.28
N ILE A 141 2.17 -14.36 11.69
CA ILE A 141 2.40 -13.23 12.60
C ILE A 141 2.72 -13.73 14.02
N CYS A 142 3.58 -13.01 14.74
CA CYS A 142 3.88 -13.35 16.14
C CYS A 142 2.60 -13.25 17.00
N PRO A 143 2.32 -14.21 17.89
CA PRO A 143 1.22 -14.11 18.83
C PRO A 143 1.27 -12.80 19.63
N GLY A 144 0.10 -12.17 19.81
CA GLY A 144 -0.01 -10.86 20.46
C GLY A 144 0.14 -9.67 19.51
N ILE A 145 0.15 -9.91 18.20
CA ILE A 145 -0.07 -8.89 17.17
C ILE A 145 -1.44 -9.15 16.54
N MET A 146 -2.27 -8.12 16.47
CA MET A 146 -3.55 -8.12 15.77
C MET A 146 -3.37 -7.45 14.40
N VAL A 147 -4.06 -7.97 13.39
CA VAL A 147 -3.99 -7.48 12.02
C VAL A 147 -5.37 -6.99 11.58
N ILE A 148 -5.43 -5.75 11.14
CA ILE A 148 -6.65 -5.13 10.63
C ILE A 148 -6.46 -4.81 9.16
N ILE A 149 -7.37 -5.25 8.31
CA ILE A 149 -7.37 -4.98 6.87
C ILE A 149 -8.58 -4.10 6.57
N ASN A 150 -8.35 -2.88 6.09
CA ASN A 150 -9.41 -1.91 5.76
C ASN A 150 -10.44 -1.71 6.90
N GLU A 151 -9.95 -1.53 8.13
CA GLU A 151 -10.77 -1.37 9.35
C GLU A 151 -11.58 -2.61 9.76
N CYS A 152 -11.32 -3.76 9.12
CA CYS A 152 -11.94 -5.04 9.44
C CYS A 152 -10.91 -6.02 10.04
N ASP A 153 -11.35 -6.87 10.96
CA ASP A 153 -10.51 -7.92 11.52
C ASP A 153 -10.14 -8.93 10.43
N TRP A 154 -8.86 -9.27 10.31
CA TRP A 154 -8.41 -10.23 9.30
C TRP A 154 -8.98 -11.64 9.47
N GLU A 155 -9.42 -12.00 10.70
CA GLU A 155 -9.99 -13.33 11.02
C GLU A 155 -11.28 -13.61 10.24
N VAL A 156 -11.98 -12.56 9.79
CA VAL A 156 -13.16 -12.68 8.93
C VAL A 156 -12.84 -12.50 7.44
N MET A 157 -11.57 -12.28 7.10
CA MET A 157 -11.07 -11.99 5.76
C MET A 157 -10.12 -13.07 5.23
N ASP A 158 -10.24 -14.32 5.68
CA ASP A 158 -9.38 -15.45 5.30
C ASP A 158 -7.91 -15.34 5.78
N ASP A 159 -7.63 -14.54 6.81
CA ASP A 159 -6.33 -14.48 7.51
C ASP A 159 -5.12 -14.33 6.56
N LEU A 160 -4.24 -15.35 6.56
CA LEU A 160 -3.01 -15.43 5.76
C LEU A 160 -3.30 -15.55 4.26
N GLU A 161 -4.47 -16.08 3.90
CA GLU A 161 -4.87 -16.37 2.52
C GLU A 161 -5.59 -15.19 1.86
N TYR A 162 -5.90 -14.12 2.60
CA TYR A 162 -6.46 -12.90 2.03
C TYR A 162 -5.59 -12.39 0.87
N VAL A 163 -6.16 -12.31 -0.33
CA VAL A 163 -5.48 -11.77 -1.51
C VAL A 163 -5.59 -10.26 -1.49
N LEU A 164 -4.44 -9.59 -1.35
CA LEU A 164 -4.35 -8.14 -1.28
C LEU A 164 -4.89 -7.47 -2.55
N GLN A 165 -5.59 -6.37 -2.33
CA GLN A 165 -6.15 -5.52 -3.36
C GLN A 165 -5.43 -4.17 -3.40
N ASP A 166 -5.53 -3.50 -4.54
CA ASP A 166 -4.95 -2.18 -4.71
C ASP A 166 -5.65 -1.17 -3.80
N GLY A 167 -4.86 -0.42 -3.03
CA GLY A 167 -5.34 0.57 -2.08
C GLY A 167 -5.56 0.05 -0.66
N ASP A 168 -5.36 -1.25 -0.40
CA ASP A 168 -5.55 -1.82 0.93
C ASP A 168 -4.69 -1.13 1.99
N VAL A 169 -5.31 -0.96 3.15
CA VAL A 169 -4.67 -0.49 4.37
C VAL A 169 -4.60 -1.63 5.36
N VAL A 170 -3.38 -2.05 5.69
CA VAL A 170 -3.11 -3.12 6.65
C VAL A 170 -2.48 -2.52 7.91
N GLU A 171 -3.11 -2.68 9.07
CA GLU A 171 -2.61 -2.18 10.34
C GLU A 171 -2.18 -3.33 11.25
N PHE A 172 -0.93 -3.26 11.72
CA PHE A 172 -0.35 -4.19 12.69
C PHE A 172 -0.33 -3.53 14.07
N ILE A 173 -1.05 -4.14 15.02
CA ILE A 173 -1.26 -3.59 16.36
C ILE A 173 -0.71 -4.59 17.38
N SER A 174 0.27 -4.19 18.20
CA SER A 174 0.65 -5.01 19.35
C SER A 174 -0.47 -4.99 20.38
N THR A 175 -1.05 -6.14 20.68
CA THR A 175 -2.02 -6.32 21.78
C THR A 175 -1.32 -6.71 23.08
N LEU A 176 -0.04 -7.10 23.01
CA LEU A 176 0.84 -7.23 24.15
C LEU A 176 1.33 -5.83 24.58
N HIS A 177 0.54 -5.16 25.40
CA HIS A 177 1.02 -4.06 26.22
C HIS A 177 1.70 -4.66 27.44
N GLY A 178 2.99 -4.34 27.63
CA GLY A 178 3.69 -4.70 28.86
C GLY A 178 2.91 -4.19 30.08
N GLY A 179 2.65 -5.10 31.03
CA GLY A 179 2.28 -4.72 32.39
C GLY A 179 3.42 -3.99 33.09
#